data_AF-A0A7C1MR52-F1
#
_entry.id   AF-A0A7C1MR52-F1
#
_cell.length_a   1.000
_cell.length_b   1.000
_cell.length_c   1.000
_cell.angle_alpha   90.00
_cell.angle_beta   90.00
_cell.angle_gamma   90.00
#
_symmetry.space_group_name_H-M   'P 1'
#
loop_
_entity.id
_entity.type
_entity.pdbx_description
1 polymer ?
#
loop_
_entity_poly.entity_id
_entity_poly.type
_entity_poly.pdbx_seq_one_letter_code
_entity_poly.pdbx_strand_id
1 'polypeptide(L)'
;MITRTAESQNLMEPVYHSGKSLGLNKSLISRHAMTVLKVLGQKGYDSYLVGGCVRDMLLGLEPKDFDVATNASPEQVRHAFRNGRIIGRRFKIVHVRFGREVIEVTTYRGAPAKTHQDERTHRVGEGGRLLADNIYGSLDEDAMRRDLTVNALYYNPATDEV
;
A
#
# COMPACT_ATOMS: atom_id res chain seq x y z
N MET A 1 -10.42 45.12 -6.29
CA MET A 1 -9.17 44.37 -6.10
C MET A 1 -9.30 43.63 -4.78
N ILE A 2 -9.88 42.42 -4.79
CA ILE A 2 -10.11 41.63 -3.58
C ILE A 2 -9.08 40.50 -3.60
N THR A 3 -8.04 40.63 -2.78
CA THR A 3 -7.04 39.61 -2.54
C THR A 3 -7.70 38.43 -1.82
N ARG A 4 -7.98 37.35 -2.56
CA ARG A 4 -8.25 36.03 -1.97
C ARG A 4 -6.96 35.55 -1.31
N THR A 5 -6.94 35.59 0.02
CA THR A 5 -5.97 34.88 0.85
C THR A 5 -6.04 33.41 0.49
N ALA A 6 -4.89 32.83 0.13
CA ALA A 6 -4.74 31.40 -0.04
C ALA A 6 -4.90 30.75 1.34
N GLU A 7 -6.07 30.17 1.61
CA GLU A 7 -6.21 29.20 2.69
C GLU A 7 -5.32 28.01 2.35
N SER A 8 -4.24 27.90 3.12
CA SER A 8 -3.27 26.81 3.10
C SER A 8 -3.98 25.48 3.27
N GLN A 9 -3.71 24.57 2.34
CA GLN A 9 -4.24 23.21 2.27
C GLN A 9 -4.13 22.52 3.63
N ASN A 10 -5.27 22.15 4.20
CA ASN A 10 -5.31 21.23 5.33
C ASN A 10 -4.87 19.85 4.81
N LEU A 11 -3.58 19.55 4.89
CA LEU A 11 -3.07 18.18 4.72
C LEU A 11 -3.70 17.37 5.86
N MET A 12 -4.71 16.55 5.55
CA MET A 12 -5.30 15.65 6.54
C MET A 12 -4.19 14.75 7.06
N GLU A 13 -3.78 15.00 8.30
CA GLU A 13 -2.82 14.14 8.99
C GLU A 13 -3.41 12.72 9.11
N PRO A 14 -2.59 11.68 9.00
CA PRO A 14 -3.04 10.32 9.23
C PRO A 14 -3.62 10.19 10.64
N VAL A 15 -4.81 9.61 10.72
CA VAL A 15 -5.49 9.34 11.99
C VAL A 15 -5.25 7.89 12.36
N TYR A 16 -4.69 7.68 13.54
CA TYR A 16 -4.35 6.36 14.05
C TYR A 16 -5.37 5.89 15.08
N HIS A 17 -5.79 4.63 14.97
CA HIS A 17 -6.70 3.98 15.92
C HIS A 17 -6.17 2.62 16.36
N SER A 18 -6.56 2.17 17.56
CA SER A 18 -6.33 0.76 17.93
C SER A 18 -7.31 -0.13 17.17
N GLY A 19 -6.79 -1.16 16.49
CA GLY A 19 -7.59 -2.16 15.80
C GLY A 19 -8.58 -2.84 16.74
N LYS A 20 -8.15 -3.20 17.95
CA LYS A 20 -9.04 -3.75 18.98
C LYS A 20 -10.18 -2.80 19.34
N SER A 21 -9.92 -1.49 19.44
CA SER A 21 -10.96 -0.50 19.73
C SER A 21 -11.99 -0.37 18.60
N LEU A 22 -11.58 -0.65 17.36
CA LEU A 22 -12.45 -0.69 16.18
C LEU A 22 -13.10 -2.07 15.95
N GLY A 23 -12.91 -3.03 16.85
CA GLY A 23 -13.50 -4.36 16.75
C GLY A 23 -12.80 -5.31 15.76
N LEU A 24 -11.57 -5.00 15.32
CA LEU A 24 -10.82 -5.88 14.44
C LEU A 24 -10.50 -7.22 15.13
N ASN A 25 -10.84 -8.30 14.46
CA ASN A 25 -10.56 -9.65 14.92
C ASN A 25 -9.41 -10.28 14.13
N LYS A 26 -8.23 -10.39 14.76
CA LYS A 26 -7.03 -10.97 14.15
C LYS A 26 -7.19 -12.42 13.67
N SER A 27 -8.17 -13.16 14.20
CA SER A 27 -8.44 -14.54 13.76
C SER A 27 -9.03 -14.62 12.34
N LEU A 28 -9.56 -13.52 11.81
CA LEU A 28 -10.03 -13.42 10.42
C LEU A 28 -8.86 -13.25 9.44
N ILE A 29 -7.66 -12.93 9.91
CA ILE A 29 -6.52 -12.68 9.04
C ILE A 29 -5.93 -14.01 8.59
N SER A 30 -5.70 -14.15 7.28
CA SER A 30 -4.99 -15.30 6.73
C SER A 30 -3.63 -15.48 7.42
N ARG A 31 -3.34 -16.72 7.83
CA ARG A 31 -2.01 -17.11 8.33
C ARG A 31 -0.89 -16.78 7.33
N HIS A 32 -1.20 -16.77 6.03
CA HIS A 32 -0.25 -16.47 4.97
C HIS A 32 -0.01 -14.97 4.86
N ALA A 33 -1.05 -14.14 5.02
CA ALA A 33 -0.89 -12.69 5.15
C ALA A 33 -0.05 -12.34 6.39
N MET A 34 -0.34 -12.95 7.55
CA MET A 34 0.46 -12.81 8.77
C MET A 34 1.93 -13.20 8.56
N THR A 35 2.18 -14.26 7.77
CA THR A 35 3.54 -14.69 7.43
C THR A 35 4.25 -13.65 6.58
N VAL A 36 3.57 -13.06 5.59
CA VAL A 36 4.15 -12.01 4.73
C VAL A 36 4.54 -10.79 5.56
N LEU A 37 3.62 -10.27 6.38
CA LEU A 37 3.87 -9.12 7.27
C LEU A 37 5.07 -9.39 8.19
N LYS A 38 5.11 -10.58 8.81
CA LYS A 38 6.21 -10.98 9.69
C LYS A 38 7.56 -11.02 8.97
N VAL A 39 7.62 -11.63 7.78
CA VAL A 39 8.88 -11.75 7.02
C VAL A 39 9.38 -10.40 6.55
N LEU A 40 8.50 -9.50 6.11
CA LEU A 40 8.87 -8.13 5.73
C LEU A 40 9.37 -7.34 6.95
N GLY A 41 8.64 -7.38 8.07
CA GLY A 41 9.05 -6.75 9.32
C GLY A 41 10.40 -7.25 9.84
N GLN A 42 10.65 -8.57 9.78
CA GLN A 42 11.96 -9.15 10.14
C GLN A 42 13.12 -8.67 9.26
N LYS A 43 12.82 -8.18 8.06
CA LYS A 43 13.82 -7.60 7.13
C LYS A 43 13.93 -6.08 7.26
N GLY A 44 13.22 -5.48 8.22
CA GLY A 44 13.24 -4.04 8.49
C GLY A 44 12.35 -3.22 7.56
N TYR A 45 11.35 -3.85 6.93
CA TYR A 45 10.37 -3.15 6.10
C TYR A 45 9.08 -2.91 6.86
N ASP A 46 8.47 -1.75 6.61
CA ASP A 46 7.11 -1.47 7.08
C ASP A 46 6.14 -2.24 6.18
N SER A 47 5.13 -2.85 6.79
CA SER A 47 4.13 -3.59 6.03
C SER A 47 2.78 -3.60 6.75
N TYR A 48 1.72 -3.35 6.00
CA TYR A 48 0.35 -3.24 6.50
C TYR A 48 -0.59 -4.07 5.63
N LEU A 49 -1.60 -4.69 6.24
CA LEU A 49 -2.80 -5.06 5.49
C LEU A 49 -3.44 -3.78 4.97
N VAL A 50 -4.01 -3.83 3.77
CA VAL A 50 -4.54 -2.61 3.15
C VAL A 50 -5.86 -2.83 2.43
N GLY A 51 -6.70 -1.80 2.42
CA GLY A 51 -7.86 -1.70 1.55
C GLY A 51 -9.00 -2.64 1.91
N GLY A 52 -9.46 -3.43 0.92
CA GLY A 52 -10.69 -4.22 1.03
C GLY A 52 -10.69 -5.17 2.22
N CYS A 53 -9.56 -5.85 2.48
CA CYS A 53 -9.45 -6.77 3.61
C CYS A 53 -9.61 -6.08 4.97
N VAL A 54 -9.07 -4.87 5.13
CA VAL A 54 -9.20 -4.08 6.36
C VAL A 54 -10.63 -3.58 6.52
N ARG A 55 -11.20 -3.03 5.45
CA ARG A 55 -12.60 -2.58 5.42
C ARG A 55 -13.56 -3.70 5.80
N ASP A 56 -13.41 -4.88 5.19
CA ASP A 56 -14.31 -6.01 5.41
C ASP A 56 -14.22 -6.48 6.87
N MET A 57 -13.02 -6.56 7.46
CA MET A 57 -12.85 -6.87 8.88
C MET A 57 -13.48 -5.81 9.80
N LEU A 58 -13.37 -4.51 9.48
CA LEU A 58 -14.01 -3.44 10.27
C LEU A 58 -15.55 -3.53 10.23
N LEU A 59 -16.11 -4.08 9.16
CA LEU A 59 -17.54 -4.35 9.04
C LEU A 59 -17.96 -5.69 9.67
N GLY A 60 -17.03 -6.43 10.29
CA GLY A 60 -17.28 -7.76 10.84
C GLY A 60 -17.50 -8.85 9.78
N LEU A 61 -17.06 -8.61 8.54
CA LEU A 61 -17.13 -9.55 7.43
C LEU A 61 -15.82 -10.32 7.29
N GLU A 62 -15.90 -11.51 6.70
CA GLU A 62 -14.73 -12.31 6.36
C GLU A 62 -14.09 -11.80 5.05
N PRO A 63 -12.81 -11.39 5.05
CA PRO A 63 -12.12 -10.97 3.82
C PRO A 63 -11.98 -12.11 2.81
N LYS A 64 -12.10 -11.79 1.52
CA LYS A 64 -11.96 -12.78 0.42
C LYS A 64 -10.51 -12.94 -0.04
N ASP A 65 -9.75 -11.87 0.04
CA ASP A 65 -8.38 -11.70 -0.38
C ASP A 65 -7.64 -10.81 0.63
N PHE A 66 -6.30 -10.89 0.62
CA PHE A 66 -5.45 -10.10 1.51
C PHE A 66 -4.37 -9.40 0.70
N ASP A 67 -4.40 -8.08 0.78
CA ASP A 67 -3.41 -7.19 0.19
C ASP A 67 -2.49 -6.65 1.28
N VAL A 68 -1.20 -6.59 0.97
CA VAL A 68 -0.17 -6.01 1.82
C VAL A 68 0.45 -4.83 1.11
N ALA A 69 0.49 -3.67 1.76
CA ALA A 69 1.27 -2.51 1.34
C ALA A 69 2.59 -2.46 2.11
N THR A 70 3.69 -2.06 1.47
CA THR A 70 5.02 -1.99 2.11
C THR A 70 5.90 -0.89 1.52
N ASN A 71 6.90 -0.44 2.28
CA ASN A 71 7.98 0.42 1.77
C ASN A 71 9.04 -0.35 0.96
N ALA A 72 9.02 -1.69 0.95
CA ALA A 72 9.93 -2.50 0.15
C ALA A 72 9.59 -2.41 -1.34
N SER A 73 10.59 -2.18 -2.20
CA SER A 73 10.44 -2.25 -3.67
C SER A 73 10.02 -3.66 -4.13
N PRO A 74 9.39 -3.81 -5.31
CA PRO A 74 8.95 -5.12 -5.79
C PRO A 74 10.08 -6.13 -5.90
N GLU A 75 11.28 -5.68 -6.25
CA GLU A 75 12.49 -6.48 -6.32
C GLU A 75 12.97 -6.94 -4.94
N GLN A 76 12.88 -6.09 -3.90
CA GLN A 76 13.16 -6.45 -2.51
C GLN A 76 12.15 -7.44 -1.96
N VAL A 77 10.85 -7.25 -2.23
CA VAL A 77 9.80 -8.21 -1.86
C VAL A 77 10.05 -9.56 -2.56
N ARG A 78 10.38 -9.56 -3.86
CA ARG A 78 10.74 -10.79 -4.59
C ARG A 78 11.97 -11.48 -4.00
N HIS A 79 12.93 -10.72 -3.49
CA HIS A 79 14.10 -11.28 -2.82
C HIS A 79 13.73 -11.87 -1.44
N ALA A 80 12.79 -11.26 -0.72
CA ALA A 80 12.28 -11.76 0.56
C ALA A 80 11.49 -13.07 0.40
N PHE A 81 10.79 -13.25 -0.72
CA PHE A 81 9.95 -14.40 -0.99
C PHE A 81 10.39 -15.09 -2.30
N ARG A 82 11.11 -16.21 -2.21
CA ARG A 82 11.62 -16.95 -3.40
C ARG A 82 10.50 -17.43 -4.34
N ASN A 83 9.30 -17.62 -3.80
CA ASN A 83 8.04 -17.95 -4.47
C ASN A 83 7.23 -16.72 -4.94
N GLY A 84 7.75 -15.50 -4.72
CA GLY A 84 7.16 -14.24 -5.14
C GLY A 84 7.37 -13.99 -6.63
N ARG A 85 6.34 -13.51 -7.32
CA ARG A 85 6.42 -13.12 -8.74
C ARG A 85 5.91 -11.70 -8.92
N ILE A 86 6.73 -10.85 -9.55
CA ILE A 86 6.30 -9.52 -9.97
C ILE A 86 5.35 -9.67 -11.16
N ILE A 87 4.16 -9.08 -11.02
CA ILE A 87 3.10 -9.01 -12.01
C ILE A 87 2.85 -7.55 -12.35
N GLY A 88 2.41 -7.29 -13.59
CA GLY A 88 2.14 -5.94 -14.08
C GLY A 88 3.39 -5.19 -14.55
N ARG A 89 3.20 -4.26 -15.49
CA ARG A 89 4.25 -3.37 -15.99
C ARG A 89 4.21 -1.99 -15.33
N ARG A 90 3.00 -1.46 -15.11
CA ARG A 90 2.74 -0.12 -14.58
C ARG A 90 2.51 -0.11 -13.08
N PHE A 91 1.63 -0.98 -12.61
CA PHE A 91 1.40 -1.24 -11.19
C PHE A 91 2.06 -2.57 -10.86
N LYS A 92 3.33 -2.52 -10.46
CA LYS A 92 4.04 -3.73 -10.06
C LYS A 92 3.44 -4.26 -8.75
N ILE A 93 2.89 -5.47 -8.81
CA ILE A 93 2.37 -6.21 -7.66
C ILE A 93 3.20 -7.48 -7.53
N VAL A 94 3.61 -7.84 -6.32
CA VAL A 94 4.30 -9.10 -6.08
C VAL A 94 3.30 -10.11 -5.53
N HIS A 95 3.03 -11.15 -6.32
CA HIS A 95 2.18 -12.26 -5.91
C HIS A 95 3.02 -13.27 -5.13
N VAL A 96 2.82 -13.34 -3.80
CA VAL A 96 3.47 -14.33 -2.94
C VAL A 96 2.54 -15.54 -2.78
N ARG A 97 2.95 -16.69 -3.33
CA ARG A 97 2.08 -17.87 -3.46
C ARG A 97 2.22 -18.86 -2.31
N PHE A 98 1.12 -19.23 -1.68
CA PHE A 98 1.03 -20.28 -0.68
C PHE A 98 0.05 -21.36 -1.13
N GLY A 99 0.56 -22.36 -1.87
CA GLY A 99 -0.30 -23.37 -2.48
C GLY A 99 -1.25 -22.74 -3.51
N ARG A 100 -2.55 -22.72 -3.21
CA ARG A 100 -3.59 -22.09 -4.04
C ARG A 100 -3.85 -20.63 -3.67
N GLU A 101 -3.43 -20.20 -2.48
CA GLU A 101 -3.63 -18.83 -2.00
C GLU A 101 -2.52 -17.91 -2.51
N VAL A 102 -2.88 -16.66 -2.78
CA VAL A 102 -1.96 -15.61 -3.19
C VAL A 102 -2.16 -14.43 -2.27
N ILE A 103 -1.05 -13.95 -1.70
CA ILE A 103 -1.01 -12.65 -1.02
C ILE A 103 -0.42 -11.66 -2.02
N GLU A 104 -1.17 -10.59 -2.29
CA GLU A 104 -0.69 -9.51 -3.15
C GLU A 104 0.09 -8.51 -2.30
N VAL A 105 1.31 -8.21 -2.74
CA VAL A 105 2.18 -7.26 -2.04
C VAL A 105 2.49 -6.10 -2.98
N THR A 106 2.15 -4.90 -2.55
CA THR A 106 2.35 -3.66 -3.31
C THR A 106 3.28 -2.71 -2.56
N THR A 107 4.17 -2.07 -3.30
CA THR A 107 5.00 -1.00 -2.75
C THR A 107 4.18 0.29 -2.70
N TYR A 108 4.35 1.11 -1.66
CA TYR A 108 3.73 2.43 -1.56
C TYR A 108 3.97 3.27 -2.81
N ARG A 109 2.91 3.90 -3.34
CA ARG A 109 2.97 4.77 -4.51
C ARG A 109 3.39 6.18 -4.09
N GLY A 110 4.48 6.68 -4.67
CA GLY A 110 4.95 8.05 -4.45
C GLY A 110 4.31 9.06 -5.41
N ALA A 111 4.46 10.35 -5.10
CA ALA A 111 4.10 11.42 -6.02
C ALA A 111 5.16 11.58 -7.13
N PRO A 112 4.78 11.99 -8.36
CA PRO A 112 5.75 12.40 -9.36
C PRO A 112 6.65 13.51 -8.82
N ALA A 113 7.97 13.36 -8.98
CA ALA A 113 8.93 14.39 -8.59
C ALA A 113 8.56 15.72 -9.28
N LYS A 114 8.49 16.82 -8.51
CA LYS A 114 8.23 18.17 -9.03
C LYS A 114 9.44 18.76 -9.78
N THR A 115 10.56 18.06 -9.79
CA THR A 115 11.83 18.49 -10.39
C THR A 115 12.26 17.54 -11.49
N HIS A 116 12.40 18.10 -12.70
CA HIS A 116 13.03 17.46 -13.84
C HIS A 116 14.47 17.06 -13.50
N GLN A 117 14.74 15.80 -13.12
CA GLN A 117 16.13 15.32 -13.10
C GLN A 117 16.37 13.80 -13.08
N ASP A 118 15.38 12.96 -13.39
CA ASP A 118 15.67 11.56 -13.77
C ASP A 118 15.03 11.22 -15.12
N GLU A 119 15.85 11.29 -16.17
CA GLU A 119 15.48 11.02 -17.57
C GLU A 119 15.02 9.56 -17.81
N ARG A 120 15.11 8.68 -16.81
CA ARG A 120 14.66 7.27 -16.89
C ARG A 120 13.23 7.06 -16.40
N THR A 121 12.68 7.97 -15.60
CA THR A 121 11.36 7.87 -14.95
C THR A 121 10.36 8.90 -15.47
N HIS A 122 10.65 9.64 -16.54
CA HIS A 122 9.67 10.54 -17.18
C HIS A 122 9.58 10.29 -18.67
N ARG A 123 9.11 9.10 -19.05
CA ARG A 123 8.67 8.89 -20.43
C ARG A 123 7.19 9.26 -20.50
N VAL A 124 6.86 10.28 -21.28
CA VAL A 124 5.48 10.59 -21.68
C VAL A 124 5.32 10.01 -23.08
N GLY A 125 4.36 9.10 -23.28
CA GLY A 125 4.08 8.58 -24.61
C GLY A 125 3.36 9.62 -25.47
N GLU A 126 3.49 9.52 -26.80
CA GLU A 126 2.63 10.26 -27.73
C GLU A 126 1.16 9.99 -27.36
N GLY A 127 0.43 11.05 -27.00
CA GLY A 127 -0.94 10.98 -26.47
C GLY A 127 -1.10 11.39 -24.99
N GLY A 128 -0.07 11.94 -24.34
CA GLY A 128 -0.19 12.54 -23.00
C GLY A 128 -0.30 11.53 -21.85
N ARG A 129 0.00 10.25 -22.11
CA ARG A 129 0.02 9.19 -21.10
C ARG A 129 1.39 9.15 -20.41
N LEU A 130 1.42 9.37 -19.10
CA LEU A 130 2.59 9.13 -18.26
C LEU A 130 2.95 7.63 -18.31
N LEU A 131 4.19 7.29 -18.67
CA LEU A 131 4.70 5.91 -18.70
C LEU A 131 5.40 5.52 -17.38
N ALA A 132 5.34 6.39 -16.38
CA ALA A 132 6.09 6.26 -15.14
C ALA A 132 5.18 6.15 -13.91
N ASP A 133 4.50 5.01 -13.81
CA ASP A 133 3.65 4.68 -12.66
C ASP A 133 4.43 4.03 -11.50
N ASN A 134 5.67 3.58 -11.73
CA ASN A 134 6.51 2.94 -10.71
C ASN A 134 7.35 3.96 -9.91
N ILE A 135 6.68 4.96 -9.34
CA ILE A 135 7.30 5.87 -8.38
C ILE A 135 6.89 5.39 -7.00
N TYR A 136 7.87 5.15 -6.14
CA TYR A 136 7.66 4.65 -4.79
C TYR A 136 7.80 5.77 -3.77
N GLY A 137 7.01 5.70 -2.70
CA GLY A 137 6.84 6.81 -1.77
C GLY A 137 6.58 6.40 -0.33
N SER A 138 5.97 7.29 0.43
CA SER A 138 5.54 7.03 1.81
C SER A 138 4.14 6.41 1.88
N LEU A 139 3.77 5.94 3.07
CA LEU A 139 2.42 5.45 3.38
C LEU A 139 1.35 6.52 3.08
N ASP A 140 1.63 7.77 3.47
CA ASP A 140 0.73 8.90 3.26
C ASP A 140 0.51 9.20 1.78
N GLU A 141 1.59 9.15 0.99
CA GLU A 141 1.49 9.30 -0.47
C GLU A 141 0.68 8.18 -1.11
N ASP A 142 0.83 6.93 -0.64
CA ASP A 142 0.01 5.81 -1.14
C ASP A 142 -1.47 6.03 -0.82
N ALA A 143 -1.77 6.45 0.42
CA ALA A 143 -3.14 6.75 0.86
C ALA A 143 -3.80 7.83 -0.02
N MET A 144 -3.07 8.91 -0.32
CA MET A 144 -3.57 10.02 -1.15
C MET A 144 -3.76 9.65 -2.63
N ARG A 145 -3.10 8.58 -3.11
CA ARG A 145 -3.22 8.08 -4.49
C ARG A 145 -4.25 6.98 -4.66
N ARG A 146 -4.91 6.54 -3.59
CA ARG A 146 -6.02 5.58 -3.67
C ARG A 146 -7.29 6.28 -4.12
N ASP A 147 -8.04 5.57 -4.95
CA ASP A 147 -9.24 6.06 -5.63
C ASP A 147 -10.41 6.29 -4.66
N LEU A 148 -10.55 5.41 -3.67
CA LEU A 148 -11.61 5.46 -2.66
C LEU A 148 -11.01 5.53 -1.25
N THR A 149 -11.51 6.46 -0.44
CA THR A 149 -11.09 6.65 0.96
C THR A 149 -11.26 5.38 1.79
N VAL A 150 -12.35 4.64 1.56
CA VAL A 150 -12.62 3.36 2.23
C VAL A 150 -11.58 2.27 1.89
N ASN A 151 -10.82 2.43 0.80
CA ASN A 151 -9.73 1.53 0.42
C ASN A 151 -8.35 2.06 0.86
N ALA A 152 -8.29 3.24 1.49
CA ALA A 152 -7.09 3.84 2.07
C ALA A 152 -6.99 3.57 3.58
N LEU A 153 -7.45 2.40 4.01
CA LEU A 153 -7.31 1.88 5.37
C LEU A 153 -6.13 0.93 5.42
N TYR A 154 -5.28 1.09 6.44
CA TYR A 154 -4.09 0.27 6.67
C TYR A 154 -4.24 -0.40 8.02
N TYR A 155 -3.68 -1.59 8.20
CA TYR A 155 -3.69 -2.24 9.51
C TYR A 155 -2.40 -3.03 9.73
N ASN A 156 -1.75 -2.79 10.86
CA ASN A 156 -0.60 -3.55 11.32
C ASN A 156 -1.00 -4.44 12.52
N PRO A 157 -1.20 -5.76 12.31
CA PRO A 157 -1.57 -6.68 13.37
C PRO A 157 -0.52 -6.86 14.48
N ALA A 158 0.74 -6.50 14.22
CA ALA A 158 1.81 -6.59 15.21
C ALA A 158 1.74 -5.45 16.23
N THR A 159 1.44 -4.23 15.78
CA THR A 159 1.27 -3.05 16.64
C THR A 159 -0.18 -2.83 17.08
N ASP A 160 -1.14 -3.51 16.45
CA ASP A 160 -2.57 -3.28 16.62
C ASP A 160 -3.03 -1.88 16.19
N GLU A 161 -2.34 -1.28 15.23
CA GLU A 161 -2.60 0.07 14.72
C GLU A 161 -3.31 0.01 13.37
N VAL A 162 -4.41 0.75 13.25
CA VAL A 162 -5.14 1.06 12.02
C VAL A 162 -4.87 2.51 11.62
#